data_AF-A0A3A4K5K7-F1
#
_entry.id   AF-A0A3A4K5K7-F1
#
_cell.length_a   1.000
_cell.length_b   1.000
_cell.length_c   1.000
_cell.angle_alpha   90.00
_cell.angle_beta   90.00
_cell.angle_gamma   90.00
#
_symmetry.space_group_name_H-M   'P 1'
#
loop_
_entity.id
_entity.type
_entity.pdbx_description
1 polymer ?
#
loop_
_entity_poly.entity_id
_entity_poly.type
_entity_poly.pdbx_seq_one_letter_code
_entity_poly.pdbx_strand_id
1 'polypeptide(L)'
;MSAEISSLFSAQTSVEDPINLFNNVKSIREAMAHHLEYVLREAKRQGESEALERLKERAKKEAHEYILIVTKIVEVAYEVVRTQMAEEKIDIKIVEARTSFDFITKEIKILFVIDADEKGEKEFSEFVIASELFVLNRENYLADILYLNSRDSTLDQQAIGYDFPFVRNS
;
A
#
# COMPACT_ATOMS: atom_id res chain seq x y z
N MET A 1 -23.37 -6.58 27.57
CA MET A 1 -22.07 -7.16 27.14
C MET A 1 -21.44 -6.29 26.07
N SER A 2 -21.01 -5.07 26.40
CA SER A 2 -20.45 -4.13 25.41
C SER A 2 -19.15 -3.46 25.90
N ALA A 3 -18.47 -4.07 26.88
CA ALA A 3 -17.29 -3.50 27.53
C ALA A 3 -15.99 -4.28 27.30
N GLU A 4 -16.02 -5.42 26.59
CA GLU A 4 -14.84 -6.29 26.44
C GLU A 4 -14.05 -6.10 25.14
N ILE A 5 -14.52 -5.26 24.21
CA ILE A 5 -13.78 -4.98 22.96
C ILE A 5 -12.71 -3.89 23.19
N SER A 6 -12.87 -3.03 24.20
CA SER A 6 -11.94 -1.92 24.48
C SER A 6 -10.70 -2.32 25.30
N SER A 7 -10.63 -3.51 25.89
CA SER A 7 -9.54 -3.90 26.79
C SER A 7 -8.41 -4.72 26.15
N LEU A 8 -8.45 -4.99 24.85
CA LEU A 8 -7.41 -5.79 24.17
C LEU A 8 -6.21 -4.99 23.64
N PHE A 9 -6.19 -3.67 23.86
CA PHE A 9 -5.15 -2.78 23.31
C PHE A 9 -4.18 -2.18 24.35
N SER A 10 -4.07 -2.75 25.55
CA SER A 10 -3.11 -2.27 26.56
C SER A 10 -2.24 -3.39 27.12
N ALA A 11 -1.05 -3.59 26.51
CA ALA A 11 0.25 -3.69 27.18
C ALA A 11 1.39 -4.17 26.24
N GLN A 12 2.28 -3.23 25.91
CA GLN A 12 3.77 -3.30 25.87
C GLN A 12 4.48 -4.20 24.83
N THR A 13 5.03 -3.59 23.74
CA THR A 13 6.44 -3.13 23.51
C THR A 13 7.41 -4.28 23.21
N SER A 14 8.33 -4.26 22.23
CA SER A 14 8.98 -3.21 21.46
C SER A 14 9.57 -3.83 20.19
N VAL A 15 9.17 -3.35 19.02
CA VAL A 15 9.96 -3.44 17.79
C VAL A 15 9.79 -2.07 17.14
N GLU A 16 10.89 -1.42 16.82
CA GLU A 16 10.95 -0.06 16.29
C GLU A 16 9.78 0.25 15.35
N ASP A 17 8.96 1.23 15.75
CA ASP A 17 7.80 1.68 15.00
C ASP A 17 8.24 2.08 13.57
N PRO A 18 7.73 1.43 12.51
CA PRO A 18 7.84 1.97 11.17
C PRO A 18 7.01 3.27 11.16
N ILE A 19 7.74 4.37 11.14
CA ILE A 19 7.26 5.74 11.27
C ILE A 19 6.09 6.01 10.33
N ASN A 20 4.95 6.36 10.93
CA ASN A 20 3.81 7.12 10.39
C ASN A 20 3.43 6.85 8.91
N LEU A 21 2.87 5.67 8.68
CA LEU A 21 2.64 5.15 7.34
C LEU A 21 1.38 5.71 6.63
N PHE A 22 0.41 6.28 7.36
CA PHE A 22 -0.86 6.70 6.74
C PHE A 22 -1.53 7.81 7.54
N ASN A 23 -1.75 8.98 6.95
CA ASN A 23 -2.68 9.97 7.54
C ASN A 23 -4.15 9.48 7.53
N ASN A 24 -4.38 8.22 7.11
CA ASN A 24 -5.67 7.55 7.09
C ASN A 24 -5.59 6.12 7.67
N VAL A 25 -4.81 5.89 8.74
CA VAL A 25 -4.69 4.59 9.47
C VAL A 25 -6.06 3.93 9.74
N LYS A 26 -7.11 4.75 9.87
CA LYS A 26 -8.50 4.31 10.06
C LYS A 26 -9.01 3.47 8.88
N SER A 27 -8.75 3.89 7.64
CA SER A 27 -9.25 3.25 6.41
C SER A 27 -8.62 1.87 6.13
N ILE A 28 -7.33 1.69 6.42
CA ILE A 28 -6.65 0.39 6.24
C ILE A 28 -7.06 -0.57 7.35
N ARG A 29 -7.19 -0.08 8.59
CA ARG A 29 -7.76 -0.90 9.68
C ARG A 29 -9.19 -1.31 9.38
N GLU A 30 -9.99 -0.43 8.76
CA GLU A 30 -11.35 -0.74 8.29
C GLU A 30 -11.32 -1.78 7.16
N ALA A 31 -10.44 -1.65 6.17
CA ALA A 31 -10.28 -2.64 5.09
C ALA A 31 -9.82 -4.00 5.63
N MET A 32 -8.86 -4.03 6.57
CA MET A 32 -8.45 -5.24 7.27
C MET A 32 -9.61 -5.83 8.08
N ALA A 33 -10.39 -5.01 8.78
CA ALA A 33 -11.55 -5.47 9.53
C ALA A 33 -12.63 -6.06 8.63
N HIS A 34 -12.90 -5.45 7.48
CA HIS A 34 -13.83 -5.96 6.46
C HIS A 34 -13.36 -7.30 5.88
N HIS A 35 -12.07 -7.44 5.56
CA HIS A 35 -11.52 -8.70 5.10
C HIS A 35 -11.59 -9.78 6.19
N LEU A 36 -11.25 -9.43 7.44
CA LEU A 36 -11.39 -10.35 8.56
C LEU A 36 -12.85 -10.79 8.74
N GLU A 37 -13.81 -9.86 8.69
CA GLU A 37 -15.23 -10.18 8.78
C GLU A 37 -15.71 -11.09 7.66
N TYR A 38 -15.25 -10.87 6.43
CA TYR A 38 -15.56 -11.71 5.29
C TYR A 38 -15.06 -13.15 5.51
N VAL A 39 -13.80 -13.30 5.91
CA VAL A 39 -13.20 -14.60 6.22
C VAL A 39 -13.94 -15.29 7.39
N LEU A 40 -14.30 -14.53 8.43
CA LEU A 40 -15.05 -15.04 9.58
C LEU A 40 -16.47 -15.50 9.20
N ARG A 41 -17.15 -14.82 8.26
CA ARG A 41 -18.46 -15.23 7.73
C ARG A 41 -18.36 -16.51 6.92
N GLU A 42 -17.41 -16.62 6.01
CA GLU A 42 -17.20 -17.83 5.20
C GLU A 42 -16.82 -19.03 6.07
N ALA A 43 -15.93 -18.83 7.04
CA ALA A 43 -15.53 -19.89 7.97
C ALA A 43 -16.68 -20.35 8.89
N LYS A 44 -17.51 -19.42 9.39
CA LYS A 44 -18.74 -19.77 10.12
C LYS A 44 -19.72 -20.57 9.27
N ARG A 45 -19.81 -20.28 7.96
CA ARG A 45 -20.65 -21.01 7.01
C ARG A 45 -20.18 -22.46 6.82
N GLN A 46 -18.89 -22.74 7.05
CA GLN A 46 -18.27 -24.06 6.87
C GLN A 46 -18.19 -24.89 8.18
N GLY A 47 -18.48 -24.32 9.35
CA GLY A 47 -18.64 -25.07 10.61
C GLY A 47 -17.34 -25.47 11.33
N GLU A 48 -16.19 -24.92 10.94
CA GLU A 48 -14.87 -25.36 11.41
C GLU A 48 -14.20 -24.33 12.34
N SER A 49 -14.46 -24.39 13.64
CA SER A 49 -13.94 -23.42 14.62
C SER A 49 -12.40 -23.40 14.73
N GLU A 50 -11.71 -24.52 14.51
CA GLU A 50 -10.23 -24.56 14.48
C GLU A 50 -9.64 -24.06 13.16
N ALA A 51 -10.34 -24.28 12.04
CA ALA A 51 -9.94 -23.69 10.76
C ALA A 51 -10.11 -22.17 10.78
N LEU A 52 -11.11 -21.67 11.51
CA LEU A 52 -11.42 -20.25 11.66
C LEU A 52 -10.25 -19.45 12.24
N GLU A 53 -9.59 -19.97 13.29
CA GLU A 53 -8.48 -19.26 13.92
C GLU A 53 -7.19 -19.36 13.08
N ARG A 54 -6.99 -20.46 12.35
CA ARG A 54 -5.91 -20.58 11.36
C ARG A 54 -6.11 -19.63 10.17
N LEU A 55 -7.34 -19.47 9.70
CA LEU A 55 -7.70 -18.55 8.61
C LEU A 55 -7.50 -17.09 9.04
N LYS A 56 -7.86 -16.75 10.28
CA LYS A 56 -7.65 -15.42 10.84
C LYS A 56 -6.17 -15.07 10.97
N GLU A 57 -5.35 -15.97 11.49
CA GLU A 57 -3.89 -15.75 11.58
C GLU A 57 -3.24 -15.67 10.19
N ARG A 58 -3.69 -16.50 9.22
CA ARG A 58 -3.24 -16.39 7.83
C ARG A 58 -3.60 -15.03 7.22
N ALA A 59 -4.85 -14.58 7.36
CA ALA A 59 -5.31 -13.31 6.81
C ALA A 59 -4.55 -12.12 7.41
N LYS A 60 -4.25 -12.14 8.72
CA LYS A 60 -3.38 -11.12 9.35
C LYS A 60 -1.98 -11.12 8.77
N LYS A 61 -1.38 -12.30 8.60
CA LYS A 61 -0.02 -12.44 8.06
C LYS A 61 0.06 -11.93 6.63
N GLU A 62 -0.90 -12.32 5.79
CA GLU A 62 -1.00 -11.84 4.41
C GLU A 62 -1.19 -10.31 4.39
N ALA A 63 -2.13 -9.76 5.17
CA ALA A 63 -2.32 -8.31 5.27
C ALA A 63 -1.05 -7.55 5.70
N HIS A 64 -0.28 -8.10 6.64
CA HIS A 64 0.97 -7.50 7.08
C HIS A 64 2.05 -7.53 5.99
N GLU A 65 2.17 -8.65 5.27
CA GLU A 65 3.08 -8.78 4.13
C GLU A 65 2.75 -7.77 3.01
N TYR A 66 1.45 -7.59 2.69
CA TYR A 66 1.01 -6.58 1.71
C TYR A 66 1.46 -5.17 2.09
N ILE A 67 1.19 -4.76 3.34
CA ILE A 67 1.56 -3.43 3.83
C ILE A 67 3.07 -3.23 3.74
N LEU A 68 3.85 -4.24 4.12
CA LEU A 68 5.31 -4.17 4.09
C LEU A 68 5.86 -3.98 2.67
N ILE A 69 5.31 -4.71 1.69
CA ILE A 69 5.73 -4.62 0.28
C ILE A 69 5.44 -3.23 -0.27
N VAL A 70 4.20 -2.75 -0.12
CA VAL A 70 3.79 -1.42 -0.59
C VAL A 70 4.65 -0.33 0.03
N THR A 71 4.90 -0.43 1.34
CA THR A 71 5.74 0.52 2.07
C THR A 71 7.13 0.63 1.49
N LYS A 72 7.78 -0.52 1.27
CA LYS A 72 9.14 -0.59 0.72
C LYS A 72 9.22 -0.03 -0.69
N ILE A 73 8.26 -0.36 -1.57
CA ILE A 73 8.24 0.16 -2.94
C ILE A 73 8.17 1.68 -2.93
N VAL A 74 7.25 2.24 -2.14
CA VAL A 74 7.07 3.69 -2.07
C VAL A 74 8.30 4.37 -1.45
N GLU A 75 8.92 3.77 -0.43
CA GLU A 75 10.14 4.30 0.18
C GLU A 75 11.32 4.34 -0.80
N VAL A 76 11.53 3.24 -1.53
CA VAL A 76 12.56 3.18 -2.56
C VAL A 76 12.30 4.22 -3.64
N ALA A 77 11.05 4.42 -4.06
CA ALA A 77 10.70 5.45 -5.04
C ALA A 77 11.07 6.87 -4.57
N TYR A 78 10.73 7.21 -3.31
CA TYR A 78 11.12 8.48 -2.73
C TYR A 78 12.64 8.62 -2.57
N GLU A 79 13.33 7.54 -2.23
CA GLU A 79 14.78 7.56 -2.12
C GLU A 79 15.45 7.79 -3.47
N VAL A 80 15.07 7.05 -4.51
CA VAL A 80 15.60 7.20 -5.88
C VAL A 80 15.41 8.62 -6.39
N VAL A 81 14.22 9.19 -6.22
CA VAL A 81 13.92 10.58 -6.63
C VAL A 81 14.75 11.58 -5.82
N ARG A 82 14.91 11.37 -4.51
CA ARG A 82 15.63 12.29 -3.63
C ARG A 82 17.16 12.24 -3.79
N THR A 83 17.73 11.07 -4.06
CA THR A 83 19.19 10.87 -4.07
C THR A 83 19.71 10.79 -5.51
N GLN A 84 19.41 9.70 -6.21
CA GLN A 84 19.97 9.41 -7.54
C GLN A 84 19.56 10.46 -8.57
N MET A 85 18.26 10.73 -8.68
CA MET A 85 17.76 11.67 -9.69
C MET A 85 18.17 13.12 -9.35
N ALA A 86 18.28 13.46 -8.06
CA ALA A 86 18.80 14.76 -7.64
C ALA A 86 20.30 14.93 -7.92
N GLU A 87 21.12 13.90 -7.71
CA GLU A 87 22.56 13.88 -8.03
C GLU A 87 22.79 14.08 -9.53
N GLU A 88 21.93 13.49 -10.36
CA GLU A 88 21.94 13.64 -11.82
C GLU A 88 21.26 14.92 -12.34
N LYS A 89 20.80 15.78 -11.42
CA LYS A 89 20.07 17.04 -11.71
C LYS A 89 18.85 16.83 -12.61
N ILE A 90 18.14 15.73 -12.41
CA ILE A 90 16.87 15.43 -13.05
C ILE A 90 15.76 16.15 -12.28
N ASP A 91 14.94 16.93 -12.99
CA ASP A 91 13.85 17.69 -12.38
C ASP A 91 12.62 16.80 -12.21
N ILE A 92 12.50 16.21 -11.03
CA ILE A 92 11.39 15.34 -10.66
C ILE A 92 11.09 15.42 -9.17
N LYS A 93 9.79 15.38 -8.85
CA LYS A 93 9.27 15.27 -7.50
C LYS A 93 8.09 14.32 -7.49
N ILE A 94 8.04 13.41 -6.52
CA ILE A 94 6.80 12.69 -6.19
C ILE A 94 5.94 13.63 -5.34
N VAL A 95 4.78 14.02 -5.88
CA VAL A 95 3.80 14.89 -5.21
C VAL A 95 3.01 14.10 -4.19
N GLU A 96 2.50 12.94 -4.59
CA GLU A 96 1.81 12.00 -3.71
C GLU A 96 1.97 10.57 -4.26
N ALA A 97 1.89 9.60 -3.36
CA ALA A 97 1.77 8.19 -3.72
C ALA A 97 0.44 7.67 -3.18
N ARG A 98 -0.32 6.98 -4.01
CA ARG A 98 -1.60 6.38 -3.63
C ARG A 98 -1.61 4.90 -3.89
N THR A 99 -2.37 4.16 -3.12
CA THR A 99 -2.36 2.71 -3.17
C THR A 99 -3.77 2.14 -3.09
N SER A 100 -3.92 0.94 -3.62
CA SER A 100 -5.10 0.10 -3.54
C SER A 100 -4.64 -1.35 -3.43
N PHE A 101 -5.38 -2.16 -2.69
CA PHE A 101 -5.08 -3.58 -2.55
C PHE A 101 -6.39 -4.37 -2.57
N ASP A 102 -6.39 -5.48 -3.29
CA ASP A 102 -7.47 -6.45 -3.28
C ASP A 102 -6.94 -7.74 -2.64
N PHE A 103 -7.43 -8.01 -1.43
CA PHE A 103 -7.04 -9.20 -0.66
C PHE A 103 -7.56 -10.51 -1.27
N ILE A 104 -8.58 -10.47 -2.12
CA ILE A 104 -9.15 -11.64 -2.80
C ILE A 104 -8.30 -12.00 -4.01
N THR A 105 -8.02 -11.03 -4.88
CA THR A 105 -7.23 -11.24 -6.11
C THR A 105 -5.73 -11.20 -5.88
N LYS A 106 -5.29 -10.76 -4.69
CA LYS A 106 -3.88 -10.53 -4.33
C LYS A 106 -3.20 -9.46 -5.20
N GLU A 107 -4.00 -8.54 -5.71
CA GLU A 107 -3.55 -7.45 -6.57
C GLU A 107 -3.16 -6.23 -5.73
N ILE A 108 -1.97 -5.71 -5.98
CA ILE A 108 -1.44 -4.49 -5.39
C ILE A 108 -1.39 -3.44 -6.49
N LYS A 109 -2.03 -2.29 -6.28
CA LYS A 109 -1.90 -1.15 -7.19
C LYS A 109 -1.27 0.02 -6.47
N ILE A 110 -0.25 0.61 -7.09
CA ILE A 110 0.42 1.82 -6.60
C ILE A 110 0.39 2.85 -7.71
N LEU A 111 -0.10 4.05 -7.40
CA LEU A 111 -0.09 5.19 -8.29
C LEU A 111 0.80 6.28 -7.72
N PHE A 112 1.81 6.69 -8.46
CA PHE A 112 2.62 7.86 -8.14
C PHE A 112 2.12 9.07 -8.93
N VAL A 113 1.76 10.15 -8.23
CA VAL A 113 1.61 11.45 -8.87
C VAL A 113 2.94 12.15 -8.79
N ILE A 114 3.49 12.49 -9.95
CA ILE A 114 4.79 13.16 -10.08
C ILE A 114 4.62 14.55 -10.66
N ASP A 115 5.60 15.40 -10.40
CA ASP A 115 5.84 16.65 -11.12
C ASP A 115 7.24 16.52 -11.71
N ALA A 116 7.32 16.31 -13.03
CA ALA A 116 8.57 16.00 -13.70
C ALA A 116 8.66 16.61 -15.10
N ASP A 117 9.87 16.98 -15.54
CA ASP A 117 10.12 17.32 -16.95
C ASP A 117 10.14 16.04 -17.80
N GLU A 118 10.29 16.18 -19.13
CA GLU A 118 10.32 15.04 -20.05
C GLU A 118 11.42 14.02 -19.68
N LYS A 119 12.58 14.51 -19.20
CA LYS A 119 13.68 13.65 -18.78
C LYS A 119 13.32 12.91 -17.49
N GLY A 120 12.80 13.60 -16.49
CA GLY A 120 12.37 13.02 -15.22
C GLY A 120 11.25 12.02 -15.40
N GLU A 121 10.28 12.30 -16.27
CA GLU A 121 9.20 11.38 -16.59
C GLU A 121 9.73 10.07 -17.21
N LYS A 122 10.67 10.18 -18.16
CA LYS A 122 11.29 9.00 -18.78
C LYS A 122 12.03 8.13 -17.76
N GLU A 123 12.88 8.74 -16.93
CA GLU A 123 13.65 8.02 -15.91
C GLU A 123 12.75 7.39 -14.84
N PHE A 124 11.67 8.09 -14.45
CA PHE A 124 10.70 7.54 -13.51
C PHE A 124 9.90 6.39 -14.11
N SER A 125 9.55 6.45 -15.40
CA SER A 125 8.93 5.33 -16.10
C SER A 125 9.81 4.08 -16.09
N GLU A 126 11.13 4.23 -16.29
CA GLU A 126 12.07 3.11 -16.25
C GLU A 126 12.16 2.51 -14.83
N PHE A 127 12.18 3.36 -13.80
CA PHE A 127 12.11 2.94 -12.40
C PHE A 127 10.82 2.17 -12.07
N VAL A 128 9.67 2.65 -12.53
CA VAL A 128 8.36 2.02 -12.30
C VAL A 128 8.33 0.61 -12.91
N ILE A 129 8.77 0.46 -14.15
CA ILE A 129 8.83 -0.84 -14.84
C ILE A 129 9.78 -1.80 -14.11
N ALA A 130 10.95 -1.32 -13.70
CA ALA A 130 11.92 -2.15 -12.97
C ALA A 130 11.38 -2.61 -11.61
N SER A 131 10.66 -1.72 -10.91
CA SER A 131 10.03 -2.00 -9.63
C SER A 131 8.91 -3.03 -9.76
N GLU A 132 8.07 -2.90 -10.80
CA GLU A 132 6.97 -3.82 -11.07
C GLU A 132 7.50 -5.23 -11.36
N LEU A 133 8.52 -5.36 -12.22
CA LEU A 133 9.19 -6.63 -12.49
C LEU A 133 9.83 -7.24 -11.24
N PHE A 134 10.38 -6.43 -10.33
CA PHE A 134 10.96 -6.94 -9.09
C PHE A 134 9.90 -7.54 -8.16
N VAL A 135 8.74 -6.86 -8.04
CA VAL A 135 7.63 -7.31 -7.19
C VAL A 135 6.98 -8.57 -7.75
N LEU A 136 6.73 -8.61 -9.07
CA LEU A 136 6.16 -9.77 -9.77
C LEU A 136 7.03 -11.03 -9.61
N ASN A 137 8.37 -10.89 -9.64
CA ASN A 137 9.29 -12.03 -9.66
C ASN A 137 9.61 -12.65 -8.30
N ARG A 138 9.36 -11.97 -7.17
CA ARG A 138 9.79 -12.47 -5.85
C ARG A 138 8.68 -13.03 -4.96
N GLU A 139 7.42 -12.65 -5.17
CA GLU A 139 6.41 -12.82 -4.12
C GLU A 139 5.03 -13.37 -4.59
N ASN A 140 4.87 -13.81 -5.85
CA ASN A 140 3.58 -14.28 -6.41
C ASN A 140 2.41 -13.27 -6.29
N TYR A 141 2.70 -11.98 -6.14
CA TYR A 141 1.68 -10.92 -6.15
C TYR A 141 1.54 -10.35 -7.55
N LEU A 142 0.30 -10.02 -7.94
CA LEU A 142 0.05 -9.14 -9.08
C LEU A 142 0.31 -7.73 -8.58
N ALA A 143 1.25 -7.02 -9.19
CA ALA A 143 1.54 -5.63 -8.88
C ALA A 143 1.37 -4.80 -10.13
N ASP A 144 0.52 -3.78 -10.05
CA ASP A 144 0.42 -2.71 -11.04
C ASP A 144 1.04 -1.46 -10.42
N ILE A 145 2.15 -0.99 -10.99
CA ILE A 145 2.76 0.27 -10.57
C ILE A 145 2.59 1.27 -11.69
N LEU A 146 1.89 2.36 -11.39
CA LEU A 146 1.48 3.39 -12.34
C LEU A 146 2.01 4.75 -11.89
N TYR A 147 2.10 5.68 -12.84
CA TYR A 147 2.36 7.08 -12.53
C TYR A 147 1.52 8.02 -13.39
N LEU A 148 1.27 9.22 -12.87
CA LEU A 148 0.66 10.35 -13.58
C LEU A 148 1.54 11.58 -13.41
N ASN A 149 1.91 12.22 -14.52
CA ASN A 149 2.60 13.50 -14.48
C ASN A 149 1.57 14.63 -14.32
N SER A 150 1.69 15.37 -13.22
CA SER A 150 0.84 16.52 -12.89
C SER A 150 1.39 17.84 -13.45
N ARG A 151 2.60 17.84 -14.02
CA ARG A 151 3.18 19.03 -14.64
C ARG A 151 2.25 19.55 -15.74
N ASP A 152 1.88 20.82 -15.62
CA ASP A 152 0.99 21.54 -16.52
C ASP A 152 -0.42 20.94 -16.69
N SER A 153 -0.83 20.01 -15.80
CA SER A 153 -2.10 19.28 -15.90
C SER A 153 -2.89 19.33 -14.60
N THR A 154 -4.21 19.48 -14.71
CA THR A 154 -5.11 19.35 -13.56
C THR A 154 -5.60 17.92 -13.45
N LEU A 155 -5.29 17.26 -12.34
CA LEU A 155 -5.73 15.89 -12.08
C LEU A 155 -7.08 15.87 -11.36
N ASP A 156 -7.97 14.94 -11.76
CA ASP A 156 -9.20 14.66 -11.02
C ASP A 156 -8.88 13.82 -9.77
N GLN A 157 -8.65 14.53 -8.67
CA GLN A 157 -8.33 13.96 -7.38
C GLN A 157 -9.47 13.12 -6.78
N GLN A 158 -10.72 13.33 -7.20
CA GLN A 158 -11.84 12.51 -6.74
C GLN A 158 -11.85 11.16 -7.45
N ALA A 159 -11.70 11.15 -8.77
CA ALA A 159 -11.60 9.90 -9.54
C ALA A 159 -10.43 9.06 -9.05
N ILE A 160 -9.25 9.67 -8.89
CA ILE A 160 -8.07 9.02 -8.32
C ILE A 160 -8.35 8.47 -6.92
N GLY A 161 -9.10 9.19 -6.09
CA GLY A 161 -9.47 8.75 -4.75
C GLY A 161 -10.43 7.56 -4.69
N TYR A 162 -11.25 7.34 -5.73
CA TYR A 162 -12.09 6.15 -5.80
C TYR A 162 -11.26 4.90 -6.13
N ASP A 163 -10.34 5.00 -7.08
CA ASP A 163 -9.53 3.86 -7.54
C ASP A 163 -8.35 3.58 -6.59
N PHE A 164 -7.82 4.62 -5.94
CA PHE A 164 -6.68 4.59 -5.02
C PHE A 164 -7.03 5.32 -3.71
N PRO A 165 -7.78 4.66 -2.81
CA PRO A 165 -8.34 5.29 -1.61
C PRO A 165 -7.30 5.61 -0.53
N PHE A 166 -6.10 5.02 -0.60
CA PHE A 166 -5.05 5.20 0.40
C PHE A 166 -3.98 6.16 -0.12
N VAL A 167 -3.58 7.14 0.71
CA VAL A 167 -2.65 8.21 0.32
C VAL A 167 -1.43 8.24 1.24
N ARG A 168 -0.26 8.43 0.66
CA ARG A 168 1.02 8.71 1.31
C ARG A 168 1.59 10.03 0.77
N ASN A 169 1.91 10.91 1.70
CA ASN A 169 2.54 12.20 1.42
C ASN A 169 4.00 12.12 1.86
N SER A 170 4.90 12.77 1.11
CA SER A 170 6.30 13.00 1.52
C SER A 170 6.41 14.13 2.54
#